data_AF-A0A7X4W8U3-F1
#
_entry.id   AF-A0A7X4W8U3-F1
#
_cell.length_a   1.000
_cell.length_b   1.000
_cell.length_c   1.000
_cell.angle_alpha   90.00
_cell.angle_beta   90.00
_cell.angle_gamma   90.00
#
_symmetry.space_group_name_H-M   'P 1'
#
loop_
_entity.id
_entity.type
_entity.pdbx_description
1 polymer ?
#
loop_
_entity_poly.entity_id
_entity_poly.type
_entity_poly.pdbx_seq_one_letter_code
_entity_poly.pdbx_strand_id
1 'polypeptide(L)' 'MAYRLYDKAYYSPEDLVLYMKAKGLTFACEQNAKKFLENVNYYRFKAYLWPFLDETKKSYVSNSTFE' A
#
# COMPACT_ATOMS: atom_id res chain seq x y z
N MET A 1 13.55 -23.02 18.48
CA MET A 1 12.69 -22.23 17.57
C MET A 1 13.34 -22.26 16.19
N ALA A 2 12.67 -22.79 15.17
CA ALA A 2 13.22 -22.81 13.81
C ALA A 2 13.24 -21.38 13.25
N TYR A 3 14.43 -20.90 12.85
CA TYR A 3 14.55 -19.63 12.15
C TYR A 3 13.92 -19.78 10.75
N ARG A 4 12.83 -19.04 10.49
CA ARG A 4 12.26 -18.92 9.15
C ARG A 4 12.92 -17.74 8.45
N LEU A 5 13.57 -18.01 7.32
CA LEU A 5 14.03 -16.97 6.40
C LEU A 5 12.83 -16.14 5.93
N TYR A 6 12.98 -14.83 5.96
CA TYR A 6 11.94 -13.91 5.50
C TYR A 6 11.96 -13.88 3.96
N ASP A 7 11.10 -14.70 3.35
CA ASP A 7 11.02 -14.89 1.89
C ASP A 7 10.15 -13.83 1.18
N LYS A 8 9.69 -12.81 1.89
CA LYS A 8 8.78 -11.81 1.30
C LYS A 8 9.54 -10.97 0.29
N ALA A 9 9.13 -11.07 -0.97
CA ALA A 9 9.61 -10.20 -2.04
C ALA A 9 9.56 -8.73 -1.61
N TYR A 10 10.67 -8.05 -1.81
CA TYR A 10 10.75 -6.60 -1.68
C TYR A 10 9.95 -5.97 -2.81
N TYR A 11 9.07 -5.04 -2.47
CA TYR A 11 8.33 -4.24 -3.45
C TYR A 11 8.92 -2.84 -3.46
N SER A 12 9.24 -2.32 -4.64
CA SER A 12 9.69 -0.94 -4.75
C SER A 12 8.54 0.03 -4.42
N PRO A 13 8.82 1.27 -4.00
CA PRO A 13 7.78 2.27 -3.78
C PRO A 13 6.88 2.45 -5.00
N GLU A 14 7.42 2.28 -6.21
CA GLU A 14 6.67 2.39 -7.47
C GLU A 14 5.68 1.24 -7.64
N ASP A 15 6.12 0.00 -7.37
CA ASP A 15 5.25 -1.19 -7.42
C ASP A 15 4.11 -1.07 -6.40
N LEU A 16 4.40 -0.50 -5.23
CA LEU A 16 3.41 -0.29 -4.17
C LEU A 16 2.35 0.74 -4.60
N VAL A 17 2.75 1.86 -5.20
CA VAL A 17 1.81 2.86 -5.76
C VAL A 17 0.94 2.21 -6.84
N LEU A 18 1.53 1.47 -7.77
CA LEU A 18 0.79 0.77 -8.82
C LEU A 18 -0.21 -0.25 -8.25
N TYR A 19 0.22 -1.04 -7.27
CA TYR A 19 -0.63 -2.02 -6.59
C TYR A 19 -1.84 -1.35 -5.89
N MET A 20 -1.59 -0.23 -5.22
CA MET A 20 -2.63 0.53 -4.54
C MET A 20 -3.58 1.22 -5.51
N LYS A 21 -3.06 1.77 -6.62
CA LYS A 21 -3.84 2.36 -7.70
C LYS A 21 -4.75 1.31 -8.35
N ALA A 22 -4.22 0.12 -8.63
CA ALA A 22 -4.98 -1.01 -9.15
C ALA A 22 -6.10 -1.47 -8.20
N LYS A 23 -5.92 -1.24 -6.89
CA LYS A 23 -6.95 -1.48 -5.87
C LYS A 23 -7.98 -0.37 -5.72
N GLY A 24 -7.90 0.71 -6.51
CA GLY A 24 -8.85 1.82 -6.46
C GLY A 24 -8.49 2.93 -5.48
N LEU A 25 -7.24 2.95 -4.98
CA LEU A 25 -6.74 4.08 -4.21
C LEU A 25 -6.38 5.23 -5.16
N THR A 26 -6.78 6.45 -4.79
CA THR A 26 -6.49 7.63 -5.61
C THR A 26 -5.29 8.37 -5.02
N PHE A 27 -4.47 8.94 -5.89
CA PHE A 27 -3.30 9.73 -5.50
C PHE A 27 -3.37 11.07 -6.23
N ALA A 28 -3.17 12.19 -5.54
CA ALA A 28 -3.10 13.48 -6.22
C ALA A 28 -1.75 13.68 -6.92
N CYS A 29 -0.65 13.19 -6.32
CA CYS A 29 0.68 13.20 -6.93
C CYS A 29 1.42 11.86 -6.71
N GLU A 30 1.67 11.11 -7.80
CA GLU A 30 2.39 9.83 -7.73
C GLU A 30 3.82 9.99 -7.18
N GLN A 31 4.52 11.08 -7.50
CA GLN A 31 5.85 11.35 -6.95
C GLN A 31 5.82 11.54 -5.43
N ASN A 32 4.80 12.23 -4.90
CA ASN A 32 4.66 12.41 -3.45
C ASN A 32 4.31 11.09 -2.77
N ALA A 33 3.41 10.30 -3.36
CA ALA A 33 3.06 8.97 -2.86
C ALA A 33 4.28 8.03 -2.82
N LYS A 34 5.13 8.05 -3.85
CA LYS A 34 6.40 7.30 -3.87
C LYS A 34 7.33 7.73 -2.74
N LYS A 35 7.57 9.04 -2.57
CA LYS A 35 8.41 9.57 -1.49
C LYS A 35 7.84 9.25 -0.10
N PHE A 36 6.52 9.29 0.05
CA PHE A 36 5.87 8.92 1.30
C PHE A 36 6.10 7.43 1.61
N LEU A 37 5.88 6.54 0.64
CA LEU A 37 6.08 5.10 0.77
C LEU A 37 7.56 4.71 0.92
N GLU A 38 8.49 5.53 0.45
CA GLU A 38 9.92 5.37 0.69
C GLU A 38 10.30 5.69 2.14
N ASN A 39 9.69 6.73 2.72
CA ASN A 39 9.94 7.16 4.10
C ASN A 39 9.11 6.41 5.15
N VAL A 40 8.07 5.67 4.73
CA VAL A 40 7.13 4.97 5.61
C VAL A 40 7.21 3.46 5.41
N ASN A 41 7.12 2.70 6.50
CA ASN A 41 7.00 1.25 6.39
C ASN A 41 5.62 0.85 5.80
N TYR A 42 5.61 0.44 4.53
CA TYR A 42 4.41 0.02 3.82
C TYR A 42 3.58 -1.03 4.56
N TYR A 43 4.20 -1.99 5.24
CA TYR A 43 3.45 -3.05 5.94
C TYR A 43 2.66 -2.50 7.12
N ARG A 44 3.21 -1.51 7.85
CA ARG A 44 2.46 -0.77 8.87
C ARG A 44 1.38 0.09 8.24
N PHE A 45 1.71 0.81 7.18
CA PHE A 45 0.76 1.67 6.48
C PHE A 45 -0.45 0.88 5.95
N LYS A 46 -0.22 -0.30 5.40
CA LYS A 46 -1.25 -1.21 4.91
C LYS A 46 -2.26 -1.60 6.00
N ALA A 47 -1.83 -1.75 7.25
CA ALA A 47 -2.73 -2.06 8.37
C ALA A 47 -3.67 -0.88 8.66
N TYR A 48 -3.21 0.37 8.51
CA TYR A 48 -4.07 1.55 8.62
C TYR A 48 -5.09 1.68 7.49
N LEU A 49 -4.83 1.03 6.35
CA LEU A 49 -5.76 1.01 5.23
C LEU A 49 -6.81 -0.11 5.32
N TRP A 50 -6.72 -1.02 6.29
CA TRP A 50 -7.71 -2.09 6.47
C TRP A 50 -9.15 -1.60 6.66
N PRO A 51 -9.44 -0.55 7.46
CA PRO A 51 -10.80 -0.02 7.59
C PRO A 51 -11.39 0.50 6.28
N PHE A 52 -10.52 0.88 5.33
CA PHE A 52 -10.89 1.40 4.01
C PHE A 52 -10.85 0.32 2.92
N LEU A 53 -10.47 -0.90 3.27
CA LEU A 53 -10.43 -2.02 2.35
C LEU A 53 -11.79 -2.73 2.39
N ASP A 54 -12.49 -2.70 1.28
CA ASP A 54 -13.74 -3.43 1.11
C ASP A 54 -13.38 -4.90 0.85
N GLU A 55 -13.52 -5.77 1.85
CA GLU A 55 -13.13 -7.19 1.77
C GLU A 55 -13.87 -7.92 0.64
N THR A 56 -15.10 -7.49 0.34
CA THR A 56 -15.95 -8.07 -0.71
C THR A 56 -15.39 -7.82 -2.11
N LYS A 57 -14.83 -6.63 -2.36
CA LYS A 57 -14.29 -6.21 -3.66
C LYS A 57 -12.76 -6.30 -3.72
N LYS A 58 -12.11 -6.55 -2.58
CA LYS A 58 -10.65 -6.46 -2.38
C LYS A 58 -10.06 -5.13 -2.88
N SER A 59 -10.89 -4.09 -2.91
CA SER A 59 -10.57 -2.74 -3.38
C SER A 59 -10.77 -1.74 -2.25
N TYR A 60 -10.11 -0.58 -2.36
CA TYR A 60 -10.37 0.50 -1.43
C TYR A 60 -11.68 1.22 -1.75
N VAL A 61 -12.30 1.82 -0.73
CA VAL A 61 -13.53 2.61 -0.90
C VAL A 61 -13.28 3.78 -1.87
N SER A 62 -14.22 4.05 -2.76
CA SER A 62 -14.14 5.17 -3.71
C SER A 62 -13.85 6.49 -2.99
N ASN A 63 -12.91 7.29 -3.51
CA ASN A 63 -12.39 8.55 -2.93
C ASN A 63 -11.44 8.42 -1.72
N SER A 64 -10.94 7.22 -1.41
CA SER A 64 -9.85 7.09 -0.45
C SER A 64 -8.51 7.53 -1.08
N THR A 65 -7.90 8.53 -0.45
CA THR A 65 -6.63 9.17 -0.83
C THR A 65 -5.79 9.35 0.43
N PHE A 66 -4.46 9.33 0.31
CA PHE A 66 -3.55 9.73 1.38
C PHE A 66 -2.51 10.69 0.81
N GLU A 67 -2.17 11.73 1.58
CA GLU A 67 -1.08 12.69 1.32
C GLU A 67 -0.42 13.11 2.63
#